data_AF-A0A0G1M5Z6-F1
#
_entry.id   AF-A0A0G1M5Z6-F1
#
_cell.length_a   1.000
_cell.length_b   1.000
_cell.length_c   1.000
_cell.angle_alpha   90.00
_cell.angle_beta   90.00
_cell.angle_gamma   90.00
#
_symmetry.space_group_name_H-M   'P 1'
#
loop_
_entity.id
_entity.type
_entity.pdbx_description
1 polymer ?
#
loop_
_entity_poly.entity_id
_entity_poly.type
_entity_poly.pdbx_seq_one_letter_code
_entity_poly.pdbx_strand_id
1 'polypeptide(L)' 'MSPSDPQFLYMILVLPSLFGLTLVGEGLNKIIHEEWSGLISIVFGLMFIAVVVFAFFFFSTYLNQRV' A
#
# COMPACT_ATOMS: atom_id res chain seq x y z
N MET A 1 11.36 -7.04 -20.09
CA MET A 1 11.37 -6.04 -19.01
C MET A 1 12.15 -6.65 -17.87
N SER A 2 13.23 -6.00 -17.44
CA SER A 2 14.01 -6.47 -16.32
C SER A 2 13.18 -6.32 -15.04
N PRO A 3 13.19 -7.26 -14.09
CA PRO A 3 12.57 -7.09 -12.78
C PRO A 3 13.11 -5.90 -11.98
N SER A 4 14.28 -5.37 -12.37
CA SER A 4 14.91 -4.18 -11.80
C SER A 4 14.46 -2.87 -12.44
N ASP A 5 13.71 -2.92 -13.55
CA ASP A 5 13.19 -1.69 -14.16
C ASP A 5 12.21 -1.04 -13.16
N PRO A 6 12.35 0.26 -12.85
CA PRO A 6 11.42 0.98 -11.97
C PRO A 6 9.95 0.79 -12.36
N GLN A 7 9.72 0.55 -13.65
CA GLN A 7 8.43 0.24 -14.24
C GLN A 7 7.77 -1.02 -13.65
N PHE A 8 8.54 -2.06 -13.30
CA PHE A 8 8.02 -3.26 -12.64
C PHE A 8 7.56 -2.98 -11.21
N LEU A 9 8.32 -2.15 -10.47
CA LEU A 9 7.94 -1.70 -9.13
C LEU A 9 6.68 -0.86 -9.15
N TYR A 10 6.57 0.05 -10.12
CA TYR A 10 5.34 0.82 -10.30
C TYR A 10 4.15 -0.08 -10.67
N MET A 11 4.35 -1.09 -11.52
CA MET A 11 3.27 -2.01 -11.89
C MET A 11 2.73 -2.82 -10.72
N ILE A 12 3.62 -3.34 -9.85
CA ILE A 12 3.22 -4.21 -8.75
C ILE A 12 2.75 -3.42 -7.52
N LEU A 13 3.36 -2.27 -7.22
CA LEU A 13 3.07 -1.54 -5.98
C LEU A 13 1.92 -0.53 -6.12
N VAL A 14 1.56 -0.09 -7.33
CA VAL A 14 0.44 0.83 -7.54
C VAL A 14 -0.90 0.23 -7.14
N LEU A 15 -1.20 -1.00 -7.57
CA LEU A 15 -2.47 -1.69 -7.26
C LEU A 15 -2.69 -1.83 -5.73
N PRO A 16 -1.72 -2.39 -4.98
CA PRO A 16 -1.78 -2.43 -3.52
C PRO A 16 -1.90 -1.06 -2.86
N SER A 17 -1.21 -0.03 -3.39
CA SER A 17 -1.29 1.34 -2.87
C SER A 17 -2.70 1.91 -3.00
N LEU A 18 -3.31 1.76 -4.18
CA LEU A 18 -4.67 2.21 -4.45
C LEU A 18 -5.67 1.50 -3.56
N PHE A 19 -5.53 0.18 -3.39
CA PHE A 19 -6.36 -0.59 -2.48
C PHE A 19 -6.25 -0.10 -1.02
N GLY A 20 -5.02 0.11 -0.53
CA GLY A 20 -4.78 0.66 0.81
C GLY A 20 -5.40 2.05 1.00
N LEU A 21 -5.25 2.93 0.02
CA LEU A 21 -5.88 4.25 0.00
C LEU A 21 -7.41 4.17 0.01
N THR A 22 -8.00 3.27 -0.78
CA THR A 22 -9.45 3.06 -0.80
C THR A 22 -9.97 2.60 0.56
N LEU A 23 -9.28 1.68 1.25
CA LEU A 23 -9.67 1.24 2.60
C LEU A 23 -9.58 2.36 3.64
N VAL A 24 -8.57 3.23 3.54
CA VAL A 24 -8.49 4.43 4.39
C VAL A 24 -9.67 5.37 4.08
N GLY A 25 -9.97 5.61 2.81
CA GLY A 25 -11.11 6.45 2.41
C GLY A 25 -12.46 5.90 2.86
N GLU A 26 -12.67 4.59 2.72
CA GLU A 26 -13.86 3.89 3.21
C GLU A 26 -13.96 3.96 4.73
N GLY A 27 -12.83 3.75 5.43
CA GLY A 27 -12.77 3.86 6.89
C GLY A 27 -13.09 5.28 7.38
N LEU A 28 -12.57 6.32 6.71
CA LEU A 28 -12.92 7.71 7.00
C LEU A 28 -14.40 7.99 6.75
N ASN A 29 -14.95 7.48 5.65
CA ASN A 29 -16.37 7.63 5.34
C ASN A 29 -17.26 7.01 6.43
N LYS A 30 -16.92 5.79 6.89
CA LYS A 30 -17.64 5.08 7.96
C LYS A 30 -17.56 5.79 9.30
N ILE A 31 -16.40 6.32 9.68
CA ILE A 31 -16.24 7.09 10.93
C ILE A 31 -17.11 8.35 10.92
N ILE A 32 -17.21 9.06 9.79
CA ILE A 32 -18.07 10.24 9.65
C ILE A 32 -19.56 9.88 9.83
N HIS A 33 -19.96 8.66 9.43
CA HIS A 33 -21.33 8.16 9.61
C HIS A 33 -21.55 7.46 10.97
N GLU A 34 -20.68 7.70 11.97
CA GLU A 34 -20.71 7.09 13.31
C GLU A 34 -20.65 5.54 13.32
N GLU A 35 -20.16 4.93 12.25
CA GLU A 35 -19.90 3.50 12.22
C GLU A 35 -18.54 3.20 12.85
N TRP A 36 -18.55 2.61 14.04
CA TRP A 36 -17.34 2.14 14.74
C TRP A 36 -16.51 1.13 13.93
N SER A 37 -17.13 0.47 12.94
CA SER A 37 -16.45 -0.41 11.98
C SER A 37 -15.42 0.34 11.12
N GLY A 38 -15.56 1.65 10.95
CA GLY A 38 -14.65 2.49 10.16
C GLY A 38 -13.24 2.55 10.71
N LEU A 39 -13.08 2.47 12.04
CA LEU A 39 -11.76 2.40 12.69
C LEU A 39 -10.98 1.16 12.23
N ILE A 40 -11.65 0.02 12.08
CA ILE A 40 -11.03 -1.22 11.61
C ILE A 40 -10.55 -1.03 10.16
N SER A 41 -11.39 -0.49 9.28
CA SER A 41 -11.00 -0.19 7.90
C SER A 41 -9.79 0.75 7.80
N ILE A 42 -9.71 1.80 8.63
CA ILE A 42 -8.54 2.70 8.67
C ILE A 42 -7.29 1.96 9.13
N VAL A 43 -7.37 1.20 10.23
CA VAL A 43 -6.21 0.48 10.78
C VAL A 43 -5.65 -0.51 9.75
N PHE A 44 -6.53 -1.27 9.09
CA PHE A 44 -6.11 -2.19 8.02
C PHE A 44 -5.54 -1.44 6.81
N GLY A 45 -6.16 -0.33 6.39
CA GLY A 45 -5.65 0.49 5.29
C GLY A 45 -4.26 1.07 5.57
N LEU A 46 -4.03 1.60 6.78
CA LEU A 46 -2.72 2.11 7.19
C LEU A 46 -1.67 1.01 7.30
N MET A 47 -2.03 -0.15 7.86
CA MET A 47 -1.14 -1.32 7.90
C MET A 47 -0.75 -1.75 6.48
N PHE A 48 -1.70 -1.75 5.55
CA PHE A 48 -1.45 -2.12 4.15
C PHE A 48 -0.50 -1.13 3.46
N ILE A 49 -0.69 0.17 3.67
CA ILE A 49 0.22 1.20 3.16
C ILE A 49 1.63 1.03 3.76
N ALA A 50 1.73 0.73 5.06
CA ALA A 50 3.03 0.48 5.69
C ALA A 50 3.78 -0.71 5.06
N VAL A 51 3.05 -1.80 4.75
CA VAL A 51 3.63 -2.96 4.03
C VAL A 51 4.08 -2.58 2.63
N VAL A 52 3.31 -1.76 1.89
CA VAL A 52 3.70 -1.29 0.56
C VAL A 52 4.97 -0.44 0.60
N VAL A 53 5.07 0.46 1.58
CA VAL A 53 6.27 1.29 1.79
C VAL A 53 7.47 0.40 2.14
N PHE A 54 7.29 -0.58 3.01
CA PHE A 54 8.34 -1.54 3.35
C PHE A 54 8.79 -2.35 2.12
N ALA A 55 7.84 -2.84 1.33
CA ALA A 55 8.13 -3.55 0.09
C ALA A 55 8.92 -2.66 -0.88
N PHE A 56 8.51 -1.40 -1.08
CA PHE A 56 9.25 -0.45 -1.93
C PHE A 56 10.73 -0.34 -1.51
N PHE A 57 11.01 -0.14 -0.21
CA PHE A 57 12.38 -0.10 0.29
C PHE A 57 13.10 -1.44 0.11
N PHE A 58 12.44 -2.55 0.41
CA PHE A 58 13.01 -3.89 0.24
C PHE A 58 13.43 -4.15 -1.22
N PHE A 59 12.53 -3.90 -2.17
CA PHE A 59 12.81 -4.07 -3.59
C PHE A 59 13.87 -3.09 -4.09
N SER A 60 13.80 -1.82 -3.67
CA SER A 60 14.76 -0.79 -4.08
C SER A 60 16.18 -1.06 -3.56
N THR A 61 16.32 -1.57 -2.33
CA THR A 61 17.63 -1.83 -1.72
C THR A 61 18.17 -3.21 -2.07
N TYR A 62 17.38 -4.28 -1.93
CA TYR A 62 17.90 -5.65 -2.06
C TYR A 62 17.92 -6.18 -3.49
N LEU A 63 16.94 -5.83 -4.33
CA LEU A 63 16.89 -6.32 -5.71
C LEU A 63 17.77 -5.50 -6.65
N ASN A 64 17.96 -4.21 -6.39
CA ASN A 64 18.90 -3.37 -7.16
C ASN A 64 20.38 -3.69 -6.86
N GLN A 65 20.68 -4.29 -5.70
CA GLN A 65 22.05 -4.64 -5.29
C GLN A 65 22.51 -6.03 -5.76
N ARG A 66 21.59 -6.86 -6.29
CA ARG A 66 21.83 -8.26 -6.68
C ARG A 66 21.88 -8.49 -8.19
N VAL A 67 21.81 -7.44 -9.00
CA VAL A 67 21.91 -7.48 -10.47
C VAL A 67 23.16 -6.75 -10.93
#